data_AF-H6Q882-F1
#
_entry.id   AF-H6Q882-F1
#
_cell.length_a   1.000
_cell.length_b   1.000
_cell.length_c   1.000
_cell.angle_alpha   90.00
_cell.angle_beta   90.00
_cell.angle_gamma   90.00
#
_symmetry.space_group_name_H-M   'P 1'
#
loop_
_entity.id
_entity.type
_entity.pdbx_description
1 polymer ?
#
loop_
_entity_poly.entity_id
_entity_poly.type
_entity_poly.pdbx_seq_one_letter_code
_entity_poly.pdbx_strand_id
1 'polypeptide(L)'
;MEGHLDAKSREYVAAHVLEAAVEAELAEEMLKRGLYQNAADRAFMAFKALASALVVSRLEDLARGERRREWCMKVGYAAPAKAC
;
A
#
# COMPACT_ATOMS: atom_id res chain seq x y z
N MET A 1 -7.47 -20.66 13.27
CA MET A 1 -7.84 -19.24 13.00
C MET A 1 -7.10 -18.73 11.75
N GLU A 2 -6.74 -19.60 10.80
CA GLU A 2 -5.81 -19.28 9.70
C GLU A 2 -6.47 -18.66 8.46
N GLY A 3 -7.81 -18.71 8.31
CA GLY A 3 -8.48 -18.24 7.09
C GLY A 3 -8.90 -16.76 7.05
N HIS A 4 -9.13 -16.12 8.20
CA HIS A 4 -9.73 -14.77 8.23
C HIS A 4 -8.70 -13.64 8.01
N LEU A 5 -7.46 -13.83 8.47
CA LEU A 5 -6.38 -12.85 8.30
C LEU A 5 -5.81 -12.84 6.88
N ASP A 6 -5.75 -14.01 6.25
CA ASP A 6 -5.29 -14.19 4.86
C ASP A 6 -6.29 -13.64 3.82
N ALA A 7 -7.59 -13.71 4.10
CA ALA A 7 -8.59 -13.01 3.28
C ALA A 7 -8.44 -11.48 3.39
N LYS A 8 -8.24 -10.95 4.60
CA LYS A 8 -8.03 -9.51 4.83
C LYS A 8 -6.74 -8.99 4.19
N SER A 9 -5.66 -9.76 4.22
CA SER A 9 -4.40 -9.37 3.57
C SER A 9 -4.56 -9.28 2.05
N ARG A 10 -5.26 -10.24 1.42
CA ARG A 10 -5.56 -10.19 -0.02
C ARG A 10 -6.43 -9.00 -0.41
N GLU A 11 -7.49 -8.72 0.35
CA GLU A 11 -8.35 -7.55 0.12
C GLU A 11 -7.57 -6.24 0.29
N TYR A 12 -6.73 -6.15 1.32
CA TYR A 12 -5.84 -5.01 1.54
C TYR A 12 -4.89 -4.80 0.35
N VAL A 13 -4.22 -5.86 -0.11
CA VAL A 13 -3.30 -5.81 -1.25
C VAL A 13 -4.04 -5.37 -2.51
N ALA A 14 -5.20 -5.97 -2.81
CA ALA A 14 -6.00 -5.63 -3.99
C ALA A 14 -6.45 -4.16 -3.97
N ALA A 15 -6.93 -3.66 -2.82
CA ALA A 15 -7.35 -2.27 -2.66
C ALA A 15 -6.19 -1.29 -2.91
N HIS A 16 -5.01 -1.57 -2.35
CA HIS A 16 -3.84 -0.70 -2.50
C HIS A 16 -3.22 -0.75 -3.90
N VAL A 17 -3.31 -1.87 -4.60
CA VAL A 17 -2.92 -1.96 -6.02
C VAL A 17 -3.85 -1.11 -6.89
N LEU A 18 -5.16 -1.17 -6.66
CA LEU A 18 -6.12 -0.33 -7.36
C LEU A 18 -5.90 1.15 -7.05
N GLU A 19 -5.66 1.50 -5.78
CA GLU A 19 -5.33 2.86 -5.37
C GLU A 19 -4.06 3.37 -6.04
N ALA A 20 -3.01 2.54 -6.11
CA ALA A 20 -1.78 2.90 -6.80
C ALA A 20 -2.00 3.20 -8.28
N ALA A 21 -2.85 2.41 -8.97
CA ALA A 21 -3.19 2.65 -10.36
C ALA A 21 -3.94 3.98 -10.55
N VAL A 22 -4.97 4.24 -9.73
CA VAL A 22 -5.76 5.48 -9.82
C VAL A 22 -4.90 6.73 -9.56
N GLU A 23 -4.07 6.71 -8.52
CA GLU A 23 -3.19 7.84 -8.21
C GLU A 23 -2.12 8.06 -9.30
N ALA A 24 -1.65 6.99 -9.95
CA ALA A 24 -0.71 7.08 -11.08
C ALA A 24 -1.36 7.69 -12.32
N GLU A 25 -2.59 7.28 -12.66
CA GLU A 25 -3.36 7.88 -13.77
C GLU A 25 -3.61 9.37 -13.54
N LEU A 26 -3.96 9.75 -12.30
CA LEU A 26 -4.12 11.16 -11.92
C LEU A 26 -2.81 11.94 -12.04
N ALA A 27 -1.69 11.36 -11.63
CA ALA A 27 -0.37 11.97 -11.75
C ALA A 27 -0.02 12.24 -13.21
N GLU A 28 -0.27 11.27 -14.10
CA GLU A 28 -0.02 11.41 -15.54
C GLU A 28 -0.87 12.54 -16.16
N GLU A 29 -2.16 12.59 -15.83
CA GLU A 29 -3.06 13.64 -16.32
C GLU A 29 -2.63 15.03 -15.83
N MET A 30 -2.26 15.15 -14.55
CA MET A 30 -1.75 16.40 -13.99
C MET A 30 -0.43 16.83 -14.66
N LEU A 31 0.45 15.88 -14.98
CA LEU A 31 1.71 16.14 -15.67
C LEU A 31 1.46 16.67 -17.09
N LYS A 32 0.55 16.05 -17.85
CA LYS A 32 0.14 16.50 -19.20
C LYS A 32 -0.44 17.92 -19.19
N ARG A 33 -1.04 18.33 -18.07
CA ARG A 33 -1.63 19.68 -17.87
C ARG A 33 -0.63 20.70 -17.28
N GLY A 34 0.63 20.33 -17.05
CA GLY A 34 1.64 21.21 -16.48
C GLY A 34 1.49 21.48 -14.97
N LEU A 35 0.68 20.69 -14.26
CA LEU A 35 0.43 20.82 -12.83
C LEU A 35 1.49 20.03 -12.03
N TYR A 36 2.76 20.43 -12.15
CA TYR A 36 3.91 19.63 -11.70
C TYR A 36 3.90 19.26 -10.20
N GLN A 37 3.55 20.20 -9.32
CA GLN A 37 3.50 19.93 -7.88
C GLN A 37 2.42 18.89 -7.55
N ASN A 38 1.22 19.07 -8.10
CA ASN A 38 0.12 18.13 -7.89
C ASN A 38 0.44 16.75 -8.48
N ALA A 39 1.08 16.71 -9.66
CA ALA A 39 1.51 15.46 -10.29
C ALA A 39 2.52 14.72 -9.41
N ALA A 40 3.49 15.43 -8.81
CA ALA A 40 4.46 14.84 -7.89
C ALA A 40 3.78 14.27 -6.63
N ASP A 41 2.82 15.00 -6.05
CA ASP A 41 2.05 14.52 -4.89
C ASP A 41 1.28 13.23 -5.20
N ARG A 42 0.61 13.18 -6.37
CA ARG A 42 -0.13 11.98 -6.81
C ARG A 42 0.80 10.80 -7.11
N ALA A 43 1.93 11.05 -7.77
CA ALA A 43 2.93 10.02 -8.02
C ALA A 43 3.50 9.43 -6.72
N PHE A 44 3.72 10.28 -5.70
CA PHE A 44 4.16 9.81 -4.38
C PHE A 44 3.09 8.97 -3.69
N MET A 45 1.82 9.36 -3.77
CA MET A 45 0.71 8.55 -3.22
C MET A 45 0.59 7.20 -3.92
N ALA A 46 0.72 7.16 -5.25
CA ALA A 46 0.74 5.92 -6.01
C ALA A 46 1.86 4.97 -5.56
N PHE A 47 3.07 5.51 -5.42
CA PHE A 47 4.22 4.75 -4.91
C PHE A 47 3.98 4.22 -3.48
N LYS A 48 3.44 5.06 -2.60
CA LYS A 48 3.17 4.67 -1.21
C LYS A 48 2.15 3.53 -1.13
N ALA A 49 1.08 3.61 -1.91
CA ALA A 49 0.06 2.55 -1.97
C ALA A 49 0.66 1.23 -2.49
N LEU A 50 1.46 1.29 -3.57
CA LEU A 50 2.14 0.12 -4.12
C LEU A 50 3.14 -0.48 -3.11
N ALA A 51 3.92 0.35 -2.42
CA ALA A 51 4.87 -0.11 -1.40
C ALA A 51 4.15 -0.82 -0.24
N SER A 52 3.02 -0.30 0.23
CA SER A 52 2.18 -0.96 1.24
C SER A 52 1.68 -2.32 0.76
N ALA A 53 1.17 -2.41 -0.48
CA ALA A 53 0.72 -3.66 -1.06
C ALA A 53 1.86 -4.70 -1.13
N LEU A 54 3.06 -4.28 -1.56
CA LEU A 54 4.23 -5.16 -1.64
C LEU A 54 4.68 -5.65 -0.27
N VAL A 55 4.78 -4.76 0.72
CA VAL A 55 5.19 -5.12 2.08
C VAL A 55 4.22 -6.12 2.69
N VAL A 56 2.92 -5.89 2.55
CA VAL A 56 1.90 -6.81 3.08
C VAL A 56 1.90 -8.14 2.34
N SER A 57 2.08 -8.14 1.00
CA SER A 57 2.13 -9.38 0.21
C SER A 57 3.33 -10.28 0.55
N ARG A 58 4.39 -9.72 1.16
CA ARG A 58 5.62 -10.43 1.53
C ARG A 58 5.99 -10.25 3.00
N LEU A 59 5.00 -10.01 3.85
CA LEU A 59 5.22 -9.67 5.26
C LEU A 59 5.97 -10.79 6.01
N GLU A 60 5.68 -12.04 5.65
CA GLU A 60 6.34 -13.22 6.21
C GLU A 60 7.83 -13.29 5.88
N ASP A 61 8.22 -12.89 4.67
CA ASP A 61 9.62 -12.86 4.23
C ASP A 61 10.41 -11.74 4.91
N LEU A 62 9.73 -10.66 5.28
CA LEU A 62 10.32 -9.49 5.96
C LEU A 62 10.45 -9.69 7.48
N ALA A 63 9.67 -10.61 8.05
CA ALA A 63 9.64 -10.88 9.47
C ALA A 63 10.84 -11.75 9.91
N ARG A 64 11.90 -11.10 10.40
CA ARG A 64 13.03 -11.77 11.05
C ARG A 64 12.68 -12.17 12.48
N GLY A 65 12.40 -13.45 12.71
CA GLY A 65 12.13 -14.05 14.02
C GLY A 65 10.66 -13.97 14.46
N GLU A 66 10.25 -14.87 15.34
CA GLU A 66 8.85 -15.04 15.79
C GLU A 66 8.22 -13.76 16.35
N ARG A 67 8.94 -13.06 17.24
CA ARG A 67 8.45 -11.82 17.86
C ARG A 67 8.10 -10.73 16.84
N ARG A 68 8.88 -10.66 15.75
CA ARG A 68 8.67 -9.68 14.68
C ARG A 68 7.53 -10.10 13.76
N ARG A 69 7.36 -11.40 13.53
CA ARG A 69 6.23 -11.98 12.77
C ARG A 69 4.91 -11.70 13.47
N GLU A 70 4.85 -11.92 14.78
CA GLU A 70 3.65 -11.68 15.59
C GLU A 70 3.25 -10.20 15.62
N TRP A 71 4.22 -9.30 15.79
CA TRP A 71 3.97 -7.86 15.72
C TRP A 71 3.51 -7.41 14.33
N CYS A 72 4.14 -7.91 13.26
CA CYS A 72 3.75 -7.62 11.89
C CYS A 72 2.32 -8.10 11.58
N MET A 73 1.92 -9.29 12.02
CA MET A 73 0.54 -9.77 11.83
C MET A 73 -0.49 -8.97 12.63
N LYS A 74 -0.10 -8.40 13.78
CA LYS A 74 -0.98 -7.59 14.63
C LYS A 74 -1.14 -6.15 14.15
N VAL A 75 -0.07 -5.54 13.61
CA VAL A 75 -0.01 -4.08 13.34
C VAL A 75 0.28 -3.76 11.87
N GLY A 76 0.83 -4.68 11.10
CA GLY A 76 1.35 -4.43 9.74
C GLY A 76 0.31 -3.97 8.73
N TYR A 77 -0.97 -4.27 8.96
CA TYR A 77 -2.10 -3.81 8.13
C TYR A 77 -2.62 -2.41 8.50
N ALA A 78 -2.13 -1.83 9.61
CA ALA A 78 -2.70 -0.61 10.20
C ALA A 78 -2.03 0.68 9.71
N ALA A 79 -1.09 0.61 8.76
CA ALA A 79 -0.47 1.81 8.19
C ALA A 79 -1.54 2.58 7.37
N PRO A 80 -1.97 3.78 7.82
CA PRO A 80 -3.01 4.51 7.12
C PRO A 80 -2.46 4.99 5.77
N ALA A 81 -3.02 4.46 4.68
CA ALA A 81 -2.67 4.90 3.33
C ALA A 81 -3.09 6.35 3.06
N LYS A 82 -3.99 6.91 3.89
CA LYS A 82 -4.42 8.31 3.82
C LYS A 82 -4.42 8.92 5.22
N ALA A 83 -3.69 10.02 5.39
CA ALA A 83 -4.10 11.01 6.37
C ALA A 83 -5.30 11.72 5.74
N CYS A 84 -6.51 11.42 6.22
CA CYS A 84 -7.56 12.44 6.20
C CYS A 84 -7.18 13.52 7.20
#